data_AF-A0A399MBF4-F1
#
_entry.id   AF-A0A399MBF4-F1
#
_cell.length_a   1.000
_cell.length_b   1.000
_cell.length_c   1.000
_cell.angle_alpha   90.00
_cell.angle_beta   90.00
_cell.angle_gamma   90.00
#
_symmetry.space_group_name_H-M   'P 1'
#
loop_
_entity.id
_entity.type
_entity.pdbx_description
1 polymer ?
#
loop_
_entity_poly.entity_id
_entity_poly.type
_entity_poly.pdbx_seq_one_letter_code
_entity_poly.pdbx_strand_id
1 'polypeptide(L)' 'MDDQAATTADTLELLHLNQAAIRAALEELSLWVSHRGSVHIHENVMSALATLDIHAEAISSGVERLRS' A
#
# COMPACT_ATOMS: atom_id res chain seq x y z
N MET A 1 -20.06 -20.57 -1.46
CA MET A 1 -18.90 -20.30 -0.59
C MET A 1 -17.74 -19.80 -1.44
N ASP A 2 -17.43 -20.48 -2.54
CA ASP A 2 -16.39 -20.07 -3.49
C ASP A 2 -16.60 -18.67 -4.09
N ASP A 3 -17.84 -18.30 -4.43
CA ASP A 3 -18.15 -16.98 -5.00
C ASP A 3 -17.91 -15.82 -4.02
N GLN A 4 -18.17 -16.05 -2.72
CA GLN A 4 -17.89 -15.06 -1.67
C GLN A 4 -16.38 -14.94 -1.41
N ALA A 5 -15.65 -16.06 -1.43
CA ALA A 5 -14.19 -16.05 -1.31
C ALA A 5 -13.53 -15.34 -2.50
N ALA A 6 -14.01 -15.61 -3.72
CA ALA A 6 -13.57 -14.94 -4.95
C ALA A 6 -13.84 -13.43 -4.90
N THR A 7 -15.07 -13.02 -4.58
CA THR A 7 -15.42 -11.59 -4.44
C THR A 7 -14.56 -10.89 -3.39
N THR A 8 -14.25 -11.58 -2.28
CA THR A 8 -13.37 -11.05 -1.23
C THR A 8 -11.94 -10.90 -1.75
N ALA A 9 -11.40 -11.91 -2.45
CA ALA A 9 -10.07 -11.86 -3.04
C ALA A 9 -9.94 -10.73 -4.07
N ASP A 10 -10.90 -10.58 -4.98
CA ASP A 10 -10.90 -9.52 -6.00
C ASP A 10 -10.95 -8.13 -5.36
N THR A 11 -11.76 -7.96 -4.30
CA THR A 11 -11.83 -6.69 -3.55
C THR A 11 -10.50 -6.38 -2.86
N LEU A 12 -9.84 -7.39 -2.29
CA LEU A 12 -8.54 -7.24 -1.65
C LEU A 12 -7.43 -6.94 -2.66
N GLU A 13 -7.49 -7.49 -3.87
CA GLU A 13 -6.56 -7.12 -4.95
C GLU A 13 -6.71 -5.65 -5.35
N LEU A 14 -7.94 -5.14 -5.48
CA LEU A 14 -8.16 -3.70 -5.70
C LEU A 14 -7.60 -2.86 -4.55
N LEU A 15 -7.74 -3.32 -3.30
CA LEU A 15 -7.17 -2.64 -2.15
C LEU A 15 -5.64 -2.68 -2.15
N HIS A 16 -5.03 -3.78 -2.59
CA HIS A 16 -3.58 -3.91 -2.77
C HIS A 16 -3.06 -2.93 -3.82
N LEU A 17 -3.74 -2.82 -4.97
CA LEU A 17 -3.41 -1.83 -6.00
C LEU A 17 -3.52 -0.40 -5.46
N ASN A 18 -4.51 -0.12 -4.61
CA ASN A 18 -4.60 1.18 -3.93
C ASN A 18 -3.42 1.44 -2.98
N GLN A 19 -2.89 0.42 -2.27
CA GLN A 19 -1.68 0.60 -1.45
C GLN A 19 -0.50 1.04 -2.31
N ALA A 20 -0.29 0.38 -3.46
CA ALA A 20 0.79 0.72 -4.39
C ALA A 20 0.64 2.12 -4.99
N ALA A 21 -0.58 2.50 -5.41
CA ALA A 21 -0.86 3.81 -5.97
C ALA A 21 -0.65 4.94 -4.94
N ILE A 22 -1.15 4.75 -3.70
CA ILE A 22 -0.97 5.72 -2.61
C ILE A 22 0.50 5.85 -2.25
N ARG A 23 1.23 4.73 -2.17
CA ARG A 23 2.67 4.74 -1.92
C ARG A 23 3.40 5.59 -2.97
N ALA A 24 3.19 5.30 -4.26
CA ALA A 24 3.86 6.02 -5.34
C ALA A 24 3.58 7.54 -5.28
N ALA A 25 2.32 7.92 -5.07
CA ALA A 25 1.93 9.33 -4.96
C ALA A 25 2.59 10.02 -3.75
N LEU A 26 2.60 9.37 -2.58
CA LEU A 26 3.22 9.92 -1.38
C LEU A 26 4.75 9.97 -1.47
N GLU A 27 5.38 8.99 -2.12
CA GLU A 27 6.82 8.96 -2.35
C GLU A 27 7.25 10.15 -3.23
N GLU A 28 6.55 10.39 -4.34
CA GLU A 28 6.80 11.55 -5.22
C GLU A 28 6.65 12.89 -4.47
N LEU A 29 5.56 13.04 -3.70
CA LEU A 29 5.33 14.24 -2.89
C LEU A 29 6.42 14.41 -1.81
N SER A 30 6.84 13.32 -1.16
CA SER A 30 7.89 13.35 -0.14
C SER A 30 9.23 13.81 -0.71
N LEU A 31 9.59 13.35 -1.91
CA LEU A 31 10.81 13.74 -2.61
C LEU A 31 10.75 15.23 -2.99
N TRP A 32 9.60 15.69 -3.51
CA TRP A 32 9.40 17.11 -3.84
C TRP A 32 9.54 18.03 -2.62
N VAL A 33 9.00 17.62 -1.47
CA VAL A 33 9.13 18.35 -0.20
C VAL A 33 10.57 18.30 0.32
N SER A 34 11.24 17.14 0.22
CA SER A 34 12.64 16.94 0.65
C SER A 34 13.60 17.85 -0.13
N HIS A 35 13.43 17.95 -1.45
CA HIS A 35 14.23 18.84 -2.32
C HIS A 35 14.11 20.33 -1.95
N ARG A 36 13.12 20.71 -1.14
CA ARG A 36 12.93 22.08 -0.64
C ARG A 36 13.43 22.28 0.80
N GLY A 37 14.19 21.31 1.33
CA GLY A 37 14.84 21.38 2.64
C GLY A 37 14.02 20.80 3.79
N SER A 38 12.79 20.35 3.54
CA SER A 38 11.91 19.76 4.56
C SER A 38 12.17 18.27 4.74
N VAL A 39 13.42 17.91 5.07
CA VAL A 39 13.89 16.51 5.20
C VAL A 39 13.12 15.74 6.28
N HIS A 40 12.81 16.37 7.42
CA HIS A 40 12.03 15.73 8.49
C HIS A 40 10.62 15.33 8.04
N ILE A 41 9.99 16.09 7.13
CA ILE A 41 8.69 15.71 6.56
C ILE A 41 8.85 14.47 5.68
N HIS A 42 9.90 14.40 4.87
CA HIS A 42 10.20 13.19 4.09
C HIS A 42 10.41 11.97 4.98
N GLU A 43 11.18 12.08 6.07
CA GLU A 43 11.37 10.98 7.03
C GLU A 43 10.04 10.48 7.63
N ASN A 44 9.16 11.41 8.03
CA ASN A 44 7.83 11.07 8.53
C ASN A 44 6.99 10.35 7.46
N VAL A 45 7.05 10.81 6.21
CA VAL A 45 6.36 10.13 5.10
C VAL A 45 6.94 8.73 4.87
N MET A 46 8.27 8.55 4.90
CA MET A 46 8.89 7.23 4.74
C MET A 46 8.47 6.24 5.83
N SER A 47 8.29 6.70 7.07
CA SER A 47 7.75 5.87 8.16
C SER A 47 6.29 5.44 7.88
N ALA A 48 5.46 6.35 7.37
CA ALA A 48 4.10 6.02 6.95
C ALA A 48 4.08 5.05 5.75
N LEU A 49 4.99 5.23 4.78
CA LEU A 49 5.14 4.33 3.64
C LEU A 49 5.55 2.91 4.05
N ALA A 50 6.41 2.77 5.07
CA ALA A 50 6.76 1.46 5.62
C ALA A 50 5.54 0.73 6.22
N THR A 51 4.61 1.48 6.84
CA THR A 51 3.34 0.91 7.32
C THR A 51 2.46 0.45 6.14
N LEU A 52 2.41 1.22 5.05
CA LEU A 52 1.67 0.84 3.84
C LEU A 52 2.24 -0.44 3.21
N ASP A 53 3.57 -0.64 3.24
CA ASP A 53 4.20 -1.86 2.72
C ASP A 53 3.77 -3.10 3.52
N ILE A 54 3.77 -3.00 4.86
CA ILE A 54 3.31 -4.07 5.75
C ILE A 54 1.85 -4.43 5.44
N HIS A 55 0.99 -3.43 5.21
CA HIS A 55 -0.40 -3.67 4.83
C HIS A 55 -0.51 -4.30 3.44
N ALA A 56 0.27 -3.84 2.46
CA ALA A 56 0.28 -4.42 1.12
C ALA A 56 0.67 -5.90 1.13
N GLU A 57 1.69 -6.27 1.92
CA GLU A 57 2.12 -7.66 2.11
C GLU A 57 1.05 -8.51 2.81
N ALA A 58 0.44 -7.98 3.88
CA ALA A 58 -0.64 -8.68 4.58
C ALA A 58 -1.87 -8.92 3.68
N ILE A 59 -2.22 -7.94 2.83
CA ILE A 59 -3.30 -8.07 1.85
C ILE A 59 -2.94 -9.13 0.80
N SER A 60 -1.73 -9.08 0.23
CA SER A 60 -1.26 -10.06 -0.76
C SER A 60 -1.35 -11.49 -0.20
N SER A 61 -0.84 -11.68 1.02
CA SER A 61 -0.91 -12.97 1.71
C SER A 61 -2.35 -13.41 1.99
N GLY A 62 -3.25 -12.46 2.27
CA GLY A 62 -4.68 -12.73 2.41
C GLY A 62 -5.34 -13.20 1.12
N VAL A 63 -5.02 -12.56 -0.01
CA VAL A 63 -5.50 -12.95 -1.34
C VAL A 63 -5.03 -14.36 -1.69
N GLU A 64 -3.74 -14.68 -1.49
CA GLU A 64 -3.19 -16.01 -1.75
C GLU A 64 -3.95 -17.11 -1.00
N ARG A 65 -4.29 -16.88 0.28
CA ARG A 65 -5.08 -17.83 1.09
C ARG A 65 -6.53 -17.96 0.65
N LEU A 66 -7.14 -16.91 0.09
CA LEU A 66 -8.52 -16.95 -0.39
C LEU A 66 -8.63 -17.63 -1.76
N ARG A 67 -7.55 -17.64 -2.53
CA ARG A 67 -7.47 -18.26 -3.86
C ARG A 67 -6.96 -19.71 -3.87
N SER A 68 -6.44 -20.21 -2.74
CA SER A 68 -5.95 -21.60 -2.57
C SER A 68 -7.08 -22.60 -2.36
#